data_AF-A0A2V9IM62-F1
#
_entry.id   AF-A0A2V9IM62-F1
#
_cell.length_a   1.000
_cell.length_b   1.000
_cell.length_c   1.000
_cell.angle_alpha   90.00
_cell.angle_beta   90.00
_cell.angle_gamma   90.00
#
_symmetry.space_group_name_H-M   'P 1'
#
loop_
_entity.id
_entity.type
_entity.pdbx_description
1 polymer ?
#
loop_
_entity_poly.entity_id
_entity_poly.type
_entity_poly.pdbx_seq_one_letter_code
_entity_poly.pdbx_strand_id
1 'polypeptide(L)' 'MREAYIQNMKRVFSNTLESSGRMEAAFELFSQRDMVESGYRVGRIAKRDYEDLMLTFDLIEEELDLRMPAPHPTVQ' A
#
# COMPACT_ATOMS: atom_id res chain seq x y z
N MET A 1 -17.24 5.21 -8.16
CA MET A 1 -15.86 5.64 -8.51
C MET A 1 -14.81 5.09 -7.55
N ARG A 2 -14.98 5.24 -6.22
CA ARG A 2 -14.07 4.67 -5.20
C ARG A 2 -13.81 3.16 -5.36
N GLU A 3 -14.86 2.35 -5.51
CA GLU A 3 -14.70 0.88 -5.70
C GLU A 3 -13.88 0.51 -6.93
N ALA A 4 -14.08 1.18 -8.06
CA ALA A 4 -13.33 0.88 -9.28
C ALA A 4 -11.83 1.17 -9.13
N TYR A 5 -11.47 2.22 -8.39
CA TYR A 5 -10.08 2.54 -8.06
C TYR A 5 -9.47 1.46 -7.14
N ILE A 6 -10.18 1.06 -6.10
CA ILE A 6 -9.76 0.00 -5.18
C ILE A 6 -9.55 -1.32 -5.95
N GLN A 7 -10.50 -1.72 -6.79
CA GLN A 7 -10.39 -2.93 -7.60
C GLN A 7 -9.23 -2.87 -8.60
N ASN A 8 -8.96 -1.70 -9.18
CA ASN A 8 -7.80 -1.54 -10.07
C ASN A 8 -6.48 -1.64 -9.29
N MET A 9 -6.36 -1.03 -8.13
CA MET A 9 -5.14 -1.14 -7.32
C MET A 9 -4.92 -2.57 -6.84
N LYS A 10 -5.98 -3.26 -6.39
CA LYS A 10 -5.93 -4.69 -6.06
C LYS A 10 -5.36 -5.49 -7.22
N ARG A 11 -5.91 -5.31 -8.42
CA ARG A 11 -5.40 -5.98 -9.62
C ARG A 11 -3.92 -5.70 -9.88
N VAL A 12 -3.47 -4.46 -9.72
CA VAL A 12 -2.04 -4.10 -9.90
C VAL A 12 -1.17 -4.86 -8.89
N PHE A 13 -1.51 -4.80 -7.60
CA PHE A 13 -0.72 -5.48 -6.57
C PHE A 13 -0.81 -7.01 -6.63
N SER A 14 -1.97 -7.57 -7.02
CA SER A 14 -2.09 -9.02 -7.29
C SER A 14 -1.20 -9.43 -8.45
N ASN A 15 -1.15 -8.65 -9.54
CA ASN A 15 -0.26 -8.94 -10.66
C ASN A 15 1.21 -8.88 -10.24
N THR A 16 1.62 -7.87 -9.45
CA THR A 16 2.98 -7.80 -8.90
C THR A 16 3.28 -9.00 -7.99
N LEU A 17 2.33 -9.38 -7.13
CA LEU A 17 2.46 -10.54 -6.24
C LEU A 17 2.68 -11.83 -7.03
N GLU A 18 1.92 -12.03 -8.10
CA GLU A 18 2.04 -13.20 -8.98
C GLU A 18 3.33 -13.18 -9.81
N SER A 19 3.77 -12.02 -10.31
CA SER A 19 4.93 -11.92 -11.21
C SER A 19 6.28 -11.88 -10.48
N SER A 20 6.31 -11.22 -9.33
CA SER A 20 7.53 -10.77 -8.67
C SER A 20 7.62 -11.25 -7.22
N GLY A 21 6.53 -11.77 -6.67
CA GLY A 21 6.48 -12.32 -5.33
C GLY A 21 6.06 -11.31 -4.27
N ARG A 22 5.89 -11.82 -3.05
CA ARG A 22 5.33 -11.09 -1.90
C ARG A 22 6.19 -9.90 -1.48
N MET A 23 7.51 -10.05 -1.53
CA MET A 23 8.44 -9.02 -1.06
C MET A 23 8.38 -7.77 -1.94
N GLU A 24 8.42 -7.95 -3.25
CA GLU A 24 8.27 -6.88 -4.24
C GLU A 24 6.89 -6.21 -4.15
N ALA A 25 5.81 -6.99 -4.04
CA ALA A 25 4.47 -6.45 -3.90
C ALA A 25 4.30 -5.63 -2.61
N ALA A 26 4.85 -6.10 -1.48
CA ALA A 26 4.84 -5.38 -0.21
C ALA A 26 5.70 -4.10 -0.28
N PHE A 27 6.87 -4.17 -0.91
CA PHE A 27 7.74 -3.00 -1.10
C PHE A 27 7.10 -1.94 -1.98
N GLU A 28 6.42 -2.34 -3.06
CA GLU A 28 5.69 -1.42 -3.92
C GLU A 28 4.53 -0.74 -3.15
N LEU A 29 3.80 -1.49 -2.31
CA LEU A 29 2.71 -0.94 -1.49
C LEU A 29 3.25 0.08 -0.47
N PHE A 30 4.37 -0.25 0.18
CA PHE A 30 5.07 0.64 1.10
C PHE A 30 5.54 1.94 0.42
N SER A 31 6.16 1.83 -0.76
CA SER A 31 6.64 2.98 -1.54
C SER A 31 5.50 3.93 -1.94
N GLN A 32 4.37 3.38 -2.40
CA GLN A 32 3.18 4.17 -2.73
C GLN A 32 2.60 4.86 -1.49
N ARG A 33 2.55 4.18 -0.35
CA ARG A 33 2.10 4.77 0.91
C ARG A 33 2.98 5.95 1.33
N ASP A 34 4.31 5.80 1.30
CA ASP A 34 5.26 6.87 1.65
C ASP A 34 5.10 8.10 0.76
N MET A 35 4.90 7.90 -0.55
CA MET A 35 4.62 8.99 -1.48
C MET A 35 3.34 9.77 -1.13
N VAL A 36 2.26 9.06 -0.76
CA VAL A 36 1.00 9.69 -0.34
C VAL A 36 1.16 10.42 1.00
N GLU A 37 1.86 9.83 1.97
CA GLU A 37 2.16 10.50 3.25
C GLU A 37 2.96 11.78 3.05
N SER A 38 4.01 11.72 2.23
CA SER A 38 4.82 12.89 1.88
C SER A 38 3.99 13.95 1.17
N GLY A 39 3.17 13.56 0.19
CA GLY A 39 2.26 14.46 -0.53
C GLY A 39 1.25 15.16 0.38
N TYR A 40 0.69 14.45 1.35
CA TYR A 40 -0.17 15.04 2.37
C TYR A 40 0.59 16.01 3.28
N ARG A 41 1.77 15.62 3.77
CA ARG A 41 2.61 16.45 4.66
C ARG A 41 2.97 17.80 4.05
N VAL A 42 3.22 17.85 2.75
CA VAL A 42 3.55 19.10 2.02
C VAL A 42 2.32 19.82 1.45
N GLY A 43 1.11 19.38 1.79
CA GLY A 43 -0.14 20.02 1.39
C GLY A 43 -0.54 19.82 -0.08
N ARG A 44 0.04 18.83 -0.78
CA ARG A 44 -0.31 18.49 -2.17
C ARG A 44 -1.52 17.55 -2.28
N ILE A 45 -1.85 16.84 -1.22
CA ILE A 45 -2.99 15.93 -1.14
C ILE A 45 -3.96 16.46 -0.09
N ALA A 46 -5.24 16.58 -0.44
CA ALA A 46 -6.24 17.01 0.53
C ALA A 46 -6.47 15.93 1.59
N LYS A 47 -6.81 16.33 2.81
CA LYS A 47 -7.01 15.41 3.95
C LYS A 47 -7.95 14.25 3.62
N ARG A 48 -9.08 14.53 2.97
CA ARG A 48 -10.06 13.51 2.59
C ARG A 48 -9.47 12.47 1.63
N ASP A 49 -8.72 12.92 0.63
CA ASP A 49 -8.09 12.03 -0.35
C ASP A 49 -7.00 11.19 0.31
N TYR A 50 -6.24 11.80 1.23
CA TYR A 50 -5.26 11.08 2.05
C TYR A 50 -5.91 9.96 2.88
N GLU A 51 -6.99 10.26 3.61
CA GLU A 51 -7.70 9.26 4.43
C GLU A 51 -8.28 8.13 3.57
N ASP A 52 -8.86 8.46 2.41
CA ASP A 52 -9.42 7.47 1.48
C ASP A 52 -8.33 6.57 0.86
N LEU A 53 -7.16 7.14 0.54
CA LEU A 53 -6.00 6.40 0.03
C LEU A 53 -5.39 5.49 1.10
N MET A 54 -5.21 5.98 2.34
CA MET A 54 -4.68 5.18 3.44
C MET A 54 -5.55 3.97 3.74
N LEU A 55 -6.87 4.16 3.81
CA LEU A 55 -7.81 3.05 3.98
C LEU A 55 -7.74 2.05 2.83
N THR A 56 -7.48 2.52 1.61
CA THR A 56 -7.31 1.62 0.46
C THR A 56 -6.03 0.78 0.58
N PHE A 57 -4.92 1.38 1.02
CA PHE A 57 -3.69 0.64 1.25
C PHE A 57 -3.84 -0.42 2.35
N ASP A 58 -4.54 -0.11 3.45
CA ASP A 58 -4.84 -1.07 4.51
C ASP A 58 -5.62 -2.30 3.97
N LEU A 59 -6.65 -2.06 3.15
CA LEU A 59 -7.45 -3.13 2.55
C LEU A 59 -6.63 -4.01 1.61
N ILE A 60 -5.72 -3.42 0.83
CA ILE A 60 -4.84 -4.19 -0.08
C ILE A 60 -3.83 -5.02 0.71
N GLU A 61 -3.25 -4.44 1.76
CA GLU A 61 -2.31 -5.15 2.63
C GLU A 61 -2.97 -6.37 3.28
N GLU A 62 -4.22 -6.22 3.75
CA GLU A 62 -5.00 -7.30 4.36
C GLU A 62 -5.38 -8.38 3.33
N GLU A 63 -5.97 -7.99 2.19
CA GLU A 63 -6.48 -8.95 1.21
C GLU A 63 -5.39 -9.76 0.52
N LEU A 64 -4.22 -9.16 0.30
CA LEU A 64 -3.09 -9.81 -0.37
C LEU A 64 -2.09 -10.42 0.62
N ASP A 65 -2.41 -10.41 1.92
CA ASP A 65 -1.51 -10.82 3.00
C ASP A 65 -0.10 -10.24 2.82
N LEU A 66 0.01 -8.93 2.55
CA LEU A 66 1.30 -8.28 2.28
C LEU A 66 2.02 -7.81 3.54
N ARG A 67 1.44 -8.07 4.73
CA ARG A 67 2.10 -7.76 6.00
C ARG A 67 3.44 -8.47 6.08
N MET A 68 4.49 -7.67 6.00
CA MET A 68 5.83 -8.17 6.26
C MET A 68 5.90 -8.60 7.73
N PRO A 69 6.50 -9.74 8.05
CA PRO A 69 6.78 -10.07 9.45
C PRO A 69 7.57 -8.91 10.05
N ALA A 70 7.16 -8.44 11.23
CA ALA A 70 7.91 -7.43 11.96
C ALA A 70 9.39 -7.87 11.96
N PRO A 71 10.33 -6.97 11.64
CA PRO A 71 11.74 -7.34 11.62
C PRO A 71 12.03 -8.02 12.96
N HIS A 72 12.54 -9.26 12.90
CA HIS A 72 12.95 -9.97 14.09
C HIS A 72 13.78 -8.99 14.93
N PRO A 73 13.52 -8.84 16.24
CA PRO A 73 14.36 -8.00 17.07
C PRO A 73 15.79 -8.48 16.85
N THR A 74 16.63 -7.60 16.31
CA THR A 74 18.03 -7.87 16.04
C THR A 74 18.58 -8.45 17.34
N VAL A 75 18.95 -9.74 17.31
CA VAL A 75 19.64 -10.36 18.43
C VAL A 75 20.94 -9.58 18.57
N GLN A 76 21.00 -8.76 19.64
CA GLN A 76 22.20 -8.00 20.01
C GLN A 76 23.31 -8.95 20.45
#